data_AF-R6NLT1-F1
#
_entry.id   AF-R6NLT1-F1
#
_cell.length_a   1.000
_cell.length_b   1.000
_cell.length_c   1.000
_cell.angle_alpha   90.00
_cell.angle_beta   90.00
_cell.angle_gamma   90.00
#
_symmetry.space_group_name_H-M   'P 1'
#
loop_
_entity.id
_entity.type
_entity.pdbx_description
1 polymer ?
#
loop_
_entity_poly.entity_id
_entity_poly.type
_entity_poly.pdbx_seq_one_letter_code
_entity_poly.pdbx_strand_id
1 'polypeptide(L)'
;MAVDTAGEYELLALSFDGSVPHFTERAKAQTIDEQELTVYYSPQCPYTYHSITAVKKYCEGNGIPYRLIKVDSLQKAKELPCVFNNHAVFYKGKFVTVNLLDEGSVKRILK
;
A
#
# COMPACT_ATOMS: atom_id res chain seq x y z
N MET A 1 -5.32 -20.34 -14.25
CA MET A 1 -6.58 -19.59 -14.44
C MET A 1 -6.69 -18.57 -13.32
N ALA A 2 -7.39 -17.44 -13.53
CA ALA A 2 -7.72 -16.53 -12.43
C ALA A 2 -8.64 -17.24 -11.43
N VAL A 3 -8.31 -17.12 -10.14
CA VAL A 3 -9.03 -17.78 -9.04
C VAL A 3 -9.62 -16.81 -8.03
N ASP A 4 -9.16 -15.57 -8.02
CA ASP A 4 -9.74 -14.48 -7.24
C ASP A 4 -9.36 -13.12 -7.84
N THR A 5 -10.03 -12.05 -7.44
CA THR A 5 -9.78 -10.68 -7.90
C THR A 5 -9.86 -9.68 -6.74
N ALA A 6 -9.09 -8.59 -6.86
CA ALA A 6 -9.12 -7.45 -5.94
C ALA A 6 -8.81 -6.19 -6.73
N GLY A 7 -9.84 -5.38 -7.02
CA GLY A 7 -9.70 -4.19 -7.86
C GLY A 7 -9.19 -4.55 -9.26
N GLU A 8 -8.01 -4.02 -9.62
CA GLU A 8 -7.33 -4.26 -10.90
C GLU A 8 -6.42 -5.50 -10.90
N TYR A 9 -6.36 -6.24 -9.79
CA TYR A 9 -5.47 -7.39 -9.62
C TYR A 9 -6.21 -8.71 -9.76
N GLU A 10 -5.61 -9.65 -10.51
CA GLU A 10 -6.04 -11.04 -10.60
C GLU A 10 -5.07 -11.95 -9.84
N LEU A 11 -5.61 -12.87 -9.04
CA LEU A 11 -4.83 -13.94 -8.44
C LEU A 11 -4.90 -15.15 -9.36
N LEU A 12 -3.74 -15.59 -9.84
CA LEU A 12 -3.62 -16.80 -10.64
C LEU A 12 -3.12 -17.94 -9.76
N ALA A 13 -3.75 -19.10 -9.87
CA ALA A 13 -3.28 -20.31 -9.20
C ALA A 13 -3.29 -21.53 -10.13
N LEU A 14 -2.33 -22.41 -9.89
CA LEU A 14 -2.32 -23.79 -10.35
C LEU A 14 -2.34 -24.67 -9.09
N SER A 15 -3.48 -25.28 -8.82
CA SER A 15 -3.66 -26.14 -7.66
C SER A 15 -3.32 -27.59 -8.01
N PHE A 16 -2.55 -28.26 -7.15
CA PHE A 16 -2.21 -29.68 -7.28
C PHE A 16 -3.02 -30.57 -6.32
N ASP A 17 -3.66 -29.97 -5.31
CA ASP A 17 -4.40 -30.66 -4.24
C ASP A 17 -5.87 -30.19 -4.14
N GLY A 18 -6.30 -29.31 -5.03
CA GLY A 18 -7.64 -28.71 -5.02
C GLY A 18 -7.77 -27.47 -4.14
N SER A 19 -6.76 -27.11 -3.33
CA SER A 19 -6.75 -25.86 -2.57
C SER A 19 -6.51 -24.66 -3.48
N VAL A 20 -7.20 -23.56 -3.23
CA VAL A 20 -7.14 -22.35 -4.06
C VAL A 20 -6.96 -21.13 -3.14
N PRO A 21 -5.93 -20.29 -3.36
CA PRO A 21 -5.73 -19.10 -2.56
C PRO A 21 -6.76 -18.02 -2.91
N HIS A 22 -7.01 -17.11 -1.97
CA HIS A 22 -7.87 -15.95 -2.17
C HIS A 22 -7.28 -14.72 -1.49
N PHE A 23 -7.63 -13.53 -1.96
CA PHE A 23 -7.33 -12.28 -1.28
C PHE A 23 -8.18 -12.14 -0.02
N THR A 24 -7.68 -11.42 0.98
CA THR A 24 -8.47 -11.06 2.15
C THR A 24 -9.54 -10.02 1.76
N GLU A 25 -10.67 -10.00 2.46
CA GLU A 25 -11.71 -8.98 2.23
C GLU A 25 -11.16 -7.55 2.41
N ARG A 26 -10.21 -7.39 3.33
CA ARG A 26 -9.52 -6.11 3.57
C ARG A 26 -8.63 -5.70 2.39
N ALA A 27 -7.94 -6.65 1.76
CA ALA A 27 -7.18 -6.38 0.54
C ALA A 27 -8.09 -6.04 -0.65
N LYS A 28 -9.27 -6.66 -0.73
CA LYS A 28 -10.29 -6.36 -1.76
C LYS A 28 -10.92 -4.99 -1.56
N ALA A 29 -11.13 -4.57 -0.31
CA ALA A 29 -11.74 -3.27 0.00
C ALA A 29 -10.89 -2.10 -0.52
N GLN A 30 -9.56 -2.19 -0.45
CA GLN A 30 -8.64 -1.14 -0.90
C GLN A 30 -8.97 0.26 -0.33
N THR A 31 -9.47 0.29 0.91
CA THR A 31 -9.83 1.50 1.63
C THR A 31 -9.26 1.52 3.04
N ILE A 32 -9.09 2.73 3.56
CA ILE A 32 -8.75 3.01 4.95
C ILE A 32 -9.61 4.15 5.50
N ASP A 33 -9.64 4.31 6.82
CA ASP A 33 -10.42 5.37 7.46
C ASP A 33 -9.69 6.72 7.41
N GLU A 34 -8.36 6.70 7.39
CA GLU A 34 -7.53 7.90 7.36
C GLU A 34 -7.68 8.68 6.05
N GLN A 35 -7.81 10.00 6.19
CA GLN A 35 -8.06 10.90 5.05
C GLN A 35 -6.78 11.57 4.56
N GLU A 36 -5.79 11.73 5.45
CA GLU A 36 -4.45 12.18 5.14
C GLU A 36 -3.68 11.18 4.28
N LEU A 37 -2.57 11.64 3.68
CA LEU A 37 -1.67 10.77 2.93
C LEU A 37 -1.09 9.71 3.87
N THR A 38 -1.44 8.46 3.64
CA THR A 38 -1.03 7.33 4.48
C THR A 38 -0.20 6.35 3.67
N VAL A 39 1.03 6.10 4.10
CA VAL A 39 1.96 5.18 3.44
C VAL A 39 2.27 4.03 4.40
N TYR A 40 1.83 2.82 4.03
CA TYR A 40 2.31 1.59 4.65
C TYR A 40 3.63 1.22 4.01
N TYR A 41 4.64 0.83 4.81
CA TYR A 41 5.95 0.49 4.28
C TYR A 41 6.70 -0.54 5.11
N SER A 42 7.50 -1.39 4.46
CA SER A 42 8.38 -2.35 5.09
C SER A 42 9.83 -2.10 4.65
N PRO A 43 10.82 -2.08 5.56
CA PRO A 43 12.22 -1.79 5.24
C PRO A 43 12.95 -3.00 4.62
N GLN A 44 12.27 -3.82 3.81
CA GLN A 44 12.86 -4.97 3.12
C GLN A 44 13.75 -4.54 1.94
N CYS A 45 13.50 -3.35 1.39
CA CYS A 45 14.19 -2.80 0.24
C CYS A 45 14.80 -1.43 0.57
N PRO A 46 16.09 -1.17 0.26
CA PRO A 46 16.74 0.11 0.56
C PRO A 46 16.07 1.30 -0.12
N TYR A 47 15.43 1.10 -1.28
CA TYR A 47 14.72 2.16 -2.00
C TYR A 47 13.50 2.71 -1.24
N THR A 48 12.93 1.93 -0.33
CA THR A 48 11.83 2.37 0.53
C THR A 48 12.26 3.57 1.38
N TYR A 49 13.52 3.60 1.84
CA TYR A 49 14.05 4.71 2.64
C TYR A 49 14.02 6.03 1.86
N HIS A 50 14.42 6.01 0.58
CA HIS A 50 14.36 7.20 -0.27
C HIS A 50 12.93 7.70 -0.44
N SER A 51 11.98 6.79 -0.65
CA SER A 51 10.58 7.16 -0.81
C SER A 51 9.98 7.79 0.44
N ILE A 52 10.21 7.16 1.60
CA ILE A 52 9.73 7.66 2.89
C ILE A 52 10.35 9.02 3.22
N THR A 53 11.62 9.21 2.90
CA THR A 53 12.31 10.49 3.07
C THR A 53 11.70 11.58 2.18
N ALA A 54 11.40 11.26 0.91
CA ALA A 54 10.76 12.20 -0.01
C ALA A 54 9.36 12.62 0.47
N VAL A 55 8.54 11.66 0.93
CA VAL A 55 7.22 11.92 1.51
C VAL A 55 7.34 12.84 2.72
N LYS A 56 8.22 12.50 3.67
CA LYS A 56 8.47 13.27 4.88
C LYS A 56 8.87 14.71 4.56
N LYS A 57 9.91 14.89 3.75
CA LYS A 57 10.43 16.21 3.37
C LYS A 57 9.36 17.07 2.70
N TYR A 58 8.61 16.51 1.75
CA TYR A 58 7.56 17.25 1.05
C TYR A 58 6.42 17.64 2.00
N CYS A 59 5.91 16.71 2.80
CA CYS A 59 4.75 16.97 3.65
C CYS A 59 5.09 17.95 4.79
N GLU A 60 6.25 17.76 5.46
CA GLU A 60 6.71 18.67 6.50
C GLU A 60 6.99 20.07 5.96
N GLY A 61 7.66 20.16 4.79
CA GLY A 61 7.96 21.44 4.15
C GLY A 61 6.74 22.23 3.68
N ASN A 62 5.57 21.58 3.54
CA ASN A 62 4.32 22.21 3.11
C ASN A 62 3.21 22.20 4.19
N GLY A 63 3.50 21.75 5.41
CA GLY A 63 2.50 21.66 6.49
C GLY A 63 1.34 20.70 6.20
N ILE A 64 1.58 19.65 5.41
CA ILE A 64 0.55 18.68 5.00
C ILE A 64 0.53 17.51 6.00
N PRO A 65 -0.63 17.15 6.59
CA PRO A 65 -0.75 15.96 7.42
C PRO A 65 -0.46 14.69 6.62
N TYR A 66 0.29 13.77 7.24
CA TYR A 66 0.63 12.48 6.64
C TYR A 66 0.87 11.42 7.73
N ARG A 67 0.75 10.14 7.35
CA ARG A 67 1.09 8.99 8.19
C ARG A 67 2.05 8.06 7.47
N LEU A 68 3.04 7.60 8.22
CA LEU A 68 3.97 6.55 7.79
C LEU A 68 3.79 5.37 8.73
N ILE A 69 3.22 4.27 8.24
CA ILE A 69 2.89 3.09 9.04
C ILE A 69 3.88 1.98 8.68
N LYS A 70 4.77 1.66 9.62
CA LYS A 70 5.76 0.59 9.43
C LYS A 70 5.12 -0.78 9.57
N VAL A 71 5.30 -1.62 8.55
CA VAL A 71 4.90 -3.02 8.46
C VAL A 71 6.10 -3.89 8.83
N ASP A 72 6.18 -4.26 10.11
CA ASP A 72 7.30 -4.95 10.73
C ASP A 72 6.90 -6.23 11.48
N SER A 73 5.66 -6.69 11.28
CA SER A 73 5.17 -7.97 11.81
C SER A 73 4.33 -8.71 10.77
N LEU A 74 4.25 -10.04 10.93
CA LEU A 74 3.40 -10.89 10.11
C LEU A 74 1.92 -10.45 10.17
N GLN A 75 1.46 -10.06 11.35
CA GLN A 75 0.09 -9.59 11.55
C GLN A 75 -0.18 -8.33 10.71
N LYS A 76 0.67 -7.30 10.82
CA LYS A 76 0.52 -6.07 10.03
C LYS A 76 0.58 -6.33 8.53
N ALA A 77 1.45 -7.25 8.09
CA ALA A 77 1.55 -7.64 6.69
C ALA A 77 0.26 -8.31 6.18
N LYS A 78 -0.38 -9.18 7.00
CA LYS A 78 -1.65 -9.82 6.67
C LYS A 78 -2.86 -8.88 6.72
N GLU A 79 -2.81 -7.85 7.56
CA GLU A 79 -3.86 -6.85 7.73
C GLU A 79 -3.73 -5.66 6.77
N LEU A 80 -2.72 -5.64 5.90
CA LEU A 80 -2.53 -4.52 4.98
C LEU A 80 -3.71 -4.44 3.99
N PRO A 81 -4.36 -3.28 3.83
CA PRO A 81 -5.56 -3.11 3.01
C PRO A 81 -5.28 -3.04 1.50
N CYS A 82 -4.32 -3.83 1.02
CA CYS A 82 -3.93 -3.93 -0.38
C CYS A 82 -3.38 -5.34 -0.65
N VAL A 83 -3.37 -5.75 -1.92
CA VAL A 83 -2.83 -7.05 -2.35
C VAL A 83 -1.33 -7.22 -2.07
N PHE A 84 -0.58 -6.12 -1.93
CA PHE A 84 0.83 -6.13 -1.55
C PHE A 84 0.99 -5.93 -0.05
N ASN A 85 1.67 -6.85 0.61
CA ASN A 85 1.78 -6.90 2.07
C ASN A 85 2.96 -6.08 2.65
N ASN A 86 3.65 -5.29 1.83
CA ASN A 86 4.88 -4.60 2.21
C ASN A 86 4.85 -3.08 1.97
N HIS A 87 4.06 -2.60 1.02
CA HIS A 87 3.98 -1.19 0.66
C HIS A 87 2.64 -0.86 0.02
N ALA A 88 2.04 0.25 0.45
CA ALA A 88 0.84 0.80 -0.19
C ALA A 88 0.65 2.27 0.19
N VAL A 89 0.15 3.05 -0.76
CA VAL A 89 -0.15 4.47 -0.59
C VAL A 89 -1.65 4.68 -0.68
N PHE A 90 -2.18 5.41 0.30
CA PHE A 90 -3.57 5.80 0.38
C PHE A 90 -3.70 7.31 0.56
N TYR A 91 -4.79 7.86 0.02
CA TYR A 91 -5.16 9.26 0.23
C TYR A 91 -6.67 9.40 0.20
N LYS A 92 -7.25 10.18 1.12
CA LYS A 92 -8.72 10.34 1.26
C LYS A 92 -9.45 8.99 1.37
N GLY A 93 -8.89 8.09 2.18
CA GLY A 93 -9.43 6.75 2.41
C GLY A 93 -9.35 5.77 1.24
N LYS A 94 -8.72 6.13 0.11
CA LYS A 94 -8.69 5.29 -1.10
C LYS A 94 -7.26 4.86 -1.44
N PHE A 95 -7.13 3.63 -1.93
CA PHE A 95 -5.90 3.14 -2.53
C PHE A 95 -5.49 4.01 -3.72
N VAL A 96 -4.20 4.39 -3.73
CA VAL A 96 -3.63 5.25 -4.78
C VAL A 96 -2.64 4.46 -5.63
N THR A 97 -1.67 3.80 -4.99
CA THR A 97 -0.62 3.08 -5.71
C THR A 97 0.20 2.18 -4.78
N VAL A 98 0.87 1.19 -5.38
CA VAL A 98 1.95 0.40 -4.76
C VAL A 98 3.34 0.87 -5.19
N ASN A 99 3.42 1.91 -6.02
CA ASN A 99 4.71 2.46 -6.44
C ASN A 99 5.35 3.25 -5.30
N LEU A 100 6.68 3.19 -5.26
CA LEU A 100 7.46 4.07 -4.39
C LEU A 100 7.29 5.52 -4.88
N LEU A 101 7.11 6.42 -3.92
CA LEU A 101 6.89 7.84 -4.17
C LEU A 101 8.21 8.62 -4.21
N ASP A 102 8.27 9.61 -5.09
CA ASP A 102 9.22 10.72 -5.07
C ASP A 102 8.47 12.05 -4.84
N GLU A 103 9.19 13.17 -4.72
CA GLU A 103 8.57 14.49 -4.48
C GLU A 103 7.52 14.85 -5.56
N GLY A 104 7.79 14.49 -6.83
CA GLY A 104 6.89 14.77 -7.95
C GLY A 104 5.57 13.98 -7.87
N SER A 105 5.65 12.72 -7.45
CA SER A 105 4.50 11.84 -7.27
C SER A 105 3.67 12.27 -6.06
N VAL A 106 4.30 12.63 -4.94
CA VAL A 106 3.61 13.18 -3.76
C VAL A 106 2.85 14.45 -4.15
N LYS A 107 3.50 15.37 -4.87
CA LYS A 107 2.85 16.59 -5.38
C LYS A 107 1.66 16.30 -6.28
N ARG A 108 1.71 15.25 -7.11
CA ARG A 108 0.61 14.87 -8.00
C ARG A 108 -0.57 14.29 -7.24
N ILE A 109 -0.31 13.46 -6.23
CA ILE A 109 -1.34 12.80 -5.41
C ILE A 109 -2.10 13.83 -4.55
N LEU A 110 -1.40 14.86 -4.06
CA LEU A 110 -1.94 15.86 -3.14
C LEU A 110 -2.59 17.08 -3.82
N LYS A 111 -2.63 17.11 -5.15
CA LYS A 111 -3.42 18.10 -5.90
C LYS A 111 -4.90 17.69 -5.94
#